data_AF-A0A3A8Q5L6-F1
#
_entry.id   AF-A0A3A8Q5L6-F1
#
_cell.length_a   1.000
_cell.length_b   1.000
_cell.length_c   1.000
_cell.angle_alpha   90.00
_cell.angle_beta   90.00
_cell.angle_gamma   90.00
#
_symmetry.space_group_name_H-M   'P 1'
#
loop_
_entity.id
_entity.type
_entity.pdbx_description
1 polymer ?
#
loop_
_entity_poly.entity_id
_entity_poly.type
_entity_poly.pdbx_seq_one_letter_code
_entity_poly.pdbx_strand_id
1 'polypeptide(L)'
;MRVLPSAPVTCFVCGSTFTVQNRMEMKDGKANVHPEPSACPFCEAPLLAIPELNVGIAKGLLLTHAGAPEEKKAYRTVARYLEQFTRTEAEIDTLLKLAREFDFDAWEALNRRLLQHDKDAGLKMELKFIPKLRKEAEDGGLLEQLQRAAAPVKDAYRARWNHHMAIFRQRKPS
;
A
#
# COMPACT_ATOMS: atom_id res chain seq x y z
N MET A 1 30.11 9.73 -6.45
CA MET A 1 29.09 8.72 -6.12
C MET A 1 28.60 9.03 -4.71
N ARG A 2 27.33 9.41 -4.49
CA ARG A 2 26.81 9.68 -3.14
C ARG A 2 26.26 8.37 -2.60
N VAL A 3 27.03 7.71 -1.73
CA VAL A 3 26.59 6.51 -1.01
C VAL A 3 25.75 7.00 0.16
N LEU A 4 24.46 6.69 0.16
CA LEU A 4 23.62 6.90 1.33
C LEU A 4 24.07 5.94 2.45
N PRO A 5 23.91 6.32 3.73
CA PRO A 5 24.31 5.47 4.85
C PRO A 5 23.65 4.09 4.75
N SER A 6 24.46 3.07 5.03
CA SER A 6 23.99 1.68 5.13
C SER A 6 22.92 1.58 6.23
N ALA A 7 21.77 0.99 5.91
CA ALA A 7 20.67 0.86 6.86
C ALA A 7 20.34 -0.62 7.11
N PRO A 8 20.06 -1.02 8.36
CA PRO A 8 19.54 -2.34 8.64
C PRO A 8 18.10 -2.45 8.12
N VAL A 9 17.80 -3.52 7.40
CA VAL A 9 16.47 -3.85 6.89
C VAL A 9 16.10 -5.24 7.37
N THR A 10 14.87 -5.40 7.86
CA THR A 10 14.30 -6.70 8.22
C THR A 10 13.45 -7.24 7.06
N CYS A 11 13.71 -8.48 6.64
CA CYS A 11 12.91 -9.12 5.61
C CYS A 11 11.48 -9.38 6.10
N PHE A 12 10.48 -8.88 5.37
CA PHE A 12 9.07 -9.08 5.68
C PHE A 12 8.58 -10.54 5.53
N VAL A 13 9.37 -11.40 4.88
CA VAL A 13 9.06 -12.83 4.72
C VAL A 13 9.70 -13.67 5.83
N CYS A 14 11.03 -13.67 5.91
CA CYS A 14 11.77 -14.60 6.78
C CYS A 14 12.20 -14.00 8.13
N GLY A 15 12.02 -12.69 8.33
CA GLY A 15 12.40 -12.00 9.57
C GLY A 15 13.90 -11.76 9.75
N SER A 16 14.77 -12.24 8.85
CA SER A 16 16.21 -11.98 8.92
C SER A 16 16.52 -10.50 8.70
N THR A 17 17.43 -9.96 9.51
CA THR A 17 17.94 -8.59 9.37
C THR A 17 19.27 -8.59 8.63
N PHE A 18 19.43 -7.66 7.69
CA PHE A 18 20.66 -7.48 6.93
C PHE A 18 20.83 -6.01 6.52
N THR A 19 22.06 -5.66 6.14
CA THR A 19 22.40 -4.30 5.76
C THR A 19 22.13 -4.05 4.29
N VAL A 20 21.47 -2.94 3.97
CA VAL A 20 21.23 -2.49 2.59
C VAL A 20 21.99 -1.19 2.35
N GLN A 21 22.68 -1.13 1.21
CA GLN A 21 23.30 0.08 0.68
C GLN A 21 22.44 0.63 -0.45
N ASN A 22 22.14 1.92 -0.39
CA ASN A 22 21.37 2.58 -1.43
C ASN A 22 22.31 3.24 -2.44
N ARG A 23 22.32 2.72 -3.66
CA ARG A 23 23.05 3.29 -4.79
C ARG A 23 22.14 4.23 -5.57
N MET A 24 22.56 5.48 -5.69
CA MET A 24 21.87 6.46 -6.53
C MET A 24 22.45 6.46 -7.94
N GLU A 25 21.59 6.25 -8.93
CA GLU A 25 21.92 6.39 -10.35
C GLU A 25 21.11 7.53 -10.96
N MET A 26 21.79 8.43 -11.66
CA MET A 26 21.13 9.53 -12.38
C MET A 26 20.87 9.08 -13.81
N LYS A 27 19.60 9.07 -14.23
CA LYS A 27 19.20 8.83 -15.61
C LYS A 27 18.20 9.90 -16.04
N ASP A 28 18.48 10.58 -17.14
CA ASP A 28 17.63 11.65 -17.70
C ASP A 28 17.27 12.75 -16.69
N GLY A 29 18.22 13.13 -15.83
CA GLY A 29 18.02 14.13 -14.78
C GLY A 29 17.18 13.67 -13.58
N LYS A 30 16.77 12.39 -13.53
CA LYS A 30 16.07 11.78 -12.40
C LYS A 30 17.01 10.88 -11.62
N ALA A 31 16.98 11.00 -10.28
CA ALA A 31 17.68 10.11 -9.38
C ALA A 31 16.85 8.84 -9.16
N ASN A 32 17.41 7.68 -9.54
CA ASN A 32 16.88 6.37 -9.20
C ASN A 32 17.70 5.79 -8.05
N VAL A 33 17.02 5.34 -7.00
CA VAL A 33 17.66 4.70 -5.85
C VAL A 33 17.50 3.20 -5.97
N HIS A 34 18.62 2.49 -6.02
CA HIS A 34 18.67 1.03 -6.10
C HIS A 34 19.19 0.48 -4.77
N PRO A 35 18.41 -0.35 -4.06
CA PRO A 35 18.89 -1.04 -2.88
C PRO A 35 19.81 -2.20 -3.29
N GLU A 36 20.95 -2.32 -2.61
CA GLU A 36 21.91 -3.40 -2.77
C GLU A 36 22.14 -4.11 -1.41
N PRO A 37 21.79 -5.40 -1.27
CA PRO A 37 21.17 -6.26 -2.28
C PRO A 37 19.71 -5.86 -2.58
N SER A 38 19.21 -6.15 -3.78
CA SER A 38 17.82 -5.86 -4.19
C SER A 38 16.80 -6.88 -3.64
N ALA A 39 17.28 -7.96 -3.04
CA ALA A 39 16.48 -9.02 -2.43
C ALA A 39 17.14 -9.51 -1.15
N CYS A 40 16.34 -10.16 -0.30
CA CYS A 40 16.83 -10.78 0.92
C CYS A 40 17.84 -11.90 0.59
N PRO A 41 19.07 -11.86 1.13
CA PRO A 41 20.08 -12.86 0.83
C PRO A 41 19.71 -14.27 1.36
N PHE A 42 18.80 -14.34 2.33
CA PHE A 42 18.42 -15.58 3.00
C PHE A 42 17.24 -16.32 2.34
N CYS A 43 16.28 -15.58 1.78
CA CYS A 43 15.04 -16.16 1.23
C CYS A 43 14.69 -15.68 -0.18
N GLU A 44 15.50 -14.77 -0.73
CA GLU A 44 15.34 -14.16 -2.07
C GLU A 44 14.07 -13.32 -2.25
N ALA A 45 13.34 -13.02 -1.17
CA ALA A 45 12.23 -12.09 -1.23
C ALA A 45 12.73 -10.71 -1.67
N PRO A 46 12.17 -10.10 -2.73
CA PRO A 46 12.66 -8.80 -3.19
C PRO A 46 12.33 -7.73 -2.16
N LEU A 47 13.21 -6.74 -2.05
CA LEU A 47 13.03 -5.61 -1.15
C LEU A 47 11.96 -4.68 -1.71
N LEU A 48 10.85 -4.57 -0.99
CA LEU A 48 9.76 -3.67 -1.32
C LEU A 48 9.66 -2.60 -0.24
N ALA A 49 9.85 -1.36 -0.66
CA ALA A 49 9.54 -0.19 0.14
C ALA A 49 8.04 0.11 -0.01
N ILE A 50 7.28 -0.03 1.07
CA ILE A 50 5.91 0.47 1.17
C ILE A 50 5.87 1.60 2.19
N PRO A 51 4.96 2.57 2.05
CA PRO A 51 4.74 3.57 3.07
C PRO A 51 4.10 2.94 4.32
N GLU A 52 4.12 3.71 5.42
CA GLU A 52 3.33 3.37 6.60
C GLU A 52 1.83 3.39 6.26
N LEU A 53 1.12 2.35 6.70
CA LEU A 53 -0.33 2.24 6.50
C LEU A 53 -1.03 3.17 7.49
N ASN A 54 -1.68 4.20 6.97
CA ASN A 54 -2.42 5.18 7.75
C ASN A 54 -3.77 5.52 7.09
N VAL A 55 -4.53 6.39 7.73
CA VAL A 55 -5.85 6.84 7.24
C VAL A 55 -5.78 7.48 5.84
N GLY A 56 -4.67 8.11 5.47
CA GLY A 56 -4.49 8.65 4.12
C GLY A 56 -4.40 7.57 3.04
N ILE A 57 -3.70 6.47 3.32
CA ILE A 57 -3.65 5.30 2.44
C ILE A 57 -5.02 4.61 2.39
N ALA A 58 -5.72 4.52 3.52
CA ALA A 58 -7.09 3.99 3.54
C ALA A 58 -8.06 4.85 2.72
N LYS A 59 -7.95 6.18 2.79
CA LYS A 59 -8.73 7.11 1.95
C LYS A 59 -8.49 6.85 0.46
N GLY A 60 -7.23 6.69 0.06
CA GLY A 60 -6.88 6.37 -1.33
C GLY A 60 -7.46 5.03 -1.80
N LEU A 61 -7.51 4.03 -0.93
CA LEU A 61 -8.19 2.76 -1.21
C LEU A 61 -9.70 2.96 -1.43
N LEU A 62 -10.36 3.73 -0.57
CA LEU A 62 -11.79 4.03 -0.68
C LEU A 62 -12.13 4.81 -1.95
N LEU A 63 -11.32 5.80 -2.31
CA LEU A 63 -11.47 6.56 -3.56
C LEU A 63 -11.23 5.68 -4.78
N THR A 64 -10.25 4.77 -4.72
CA THR A 64 -10.01 3.77 -5.77
C THR A 64 -11.24 2.87 -5.97
N HIS A 65 -11.82 2.38 -4.88
CA HIS A 65 -13.05 1.57 -4.89
C HIS A 65 -14.24 2.36 -5.46
N ALA A 66 -14.40 3.62 -5.04
CA ALA A 66 -15.46 4.49 -5.52
C ALA A 66 -15.35 4.82 -7.02
N GLY A 67 -14.18 4.59 -7.62
CA GLY A 67 -13.88 4.88 -9.02
C GLY A 67 -13.53 6.34 -9.27
N ALA A 68 -12.94 7.02 -8.29
CA ALA A 68 -12.48 8.39 -8.43
C ALA A 68 -11.48 8.52 -9.60
N PRO A 69 -11.55 9.59 -10.43
CA PRO A 69 -10.83 9.62 -11.70
C PRO A 69 -9.30 9.53 -11.60
N GLU A 70 -8.70 10.21 -10.63
CA GLU A 70 -7.24 10.24 -10.45
C GLU A 70 -6.73 8.88 -9.95
N GLU A 71 -7.45 8.27 -9.03
CA GLU A 71 -7.17 6.94 -8.47
C GLU A 71 -7.37 5.85 -9.53
N LYS A 72 -8.41 5.97 -10.35
CA LYS A 72 -8.64 5.07 -11.48
C LYS A 72 -7.53 5.17 -12.51
N LYS A 73 -7.00 6.38 -12.75
CA LYS A 73 -5.86 6.60 -13.65
C LYS A 73 -4.56 6.03 -13.08
N ALA A 74 -4.32 6.20 -11.78
CA ALA A 74 -3.09 5.75 -11.11
C ALA A 74 -3.07 4.24 -10.87
N TYR A 75 -4.14 3.70 -10.30
CA TYR A 75 -4.17 2.33 -9.74
C TYR A 75 -5.09 1.39 -10.52
N ARG A 76 -6.13 1.93 -11.17
CA ARG A 76 -7.07 1.19 -12.03
C ARG A 76 -8.03 0.26 -11.29
N THR A 77 -7.56 -0.54 -10.34
CA THR A 77 -8.37 -1.46 -9.54
C THR A 77 -7.92 -1.48 -8.09
N VAL A 78 -8.83 -1.91 -7.19
CA VAL A 78 -8.50 -2.12 -5.77
C VAL A 78 -7.35 -3.13 -5.60
N ALA A 79 -7.35 -4.23 -6.35
CA ALA A 79 -6.28 -5.22 -6.27
C ALA A 79 -4.89 -4.61 -6.56
N ARG A 80 -4.77 -3.80 -7.62
CA ARG A 80 -3.51 -3.10 -7.94
C ARG A 80 -3.11 -2.06 -6.91
N TYR A 81 -4.09 -1.39 -6.31
CA TYR A 81 -3.83 -0.49 -5.17
C TYR A 81 -3.22 -1.27 -4.01
N LEU A 82 -3.83 -2.38 -3.61
CA LEU A 82 -3.32 -3.23 -2.53
C LEU A 82 -1.90 -3.73 -2.83
N GLU A 83 -1.63 -4.19 -4.06
CA GLU A 83 -0.30 -4.63 -4.49
C GLU A 83 0.79 -3.55 -4.37
N GLN A 84 0.42 -2.28 -4.53
CA GLN A 84 1.35 -1.15 -4.46
C GLN A 84 1.63 -0.70 -3.03
N PHE A 85 0.66 -0.83 -2.13
CA PHE A 85 0.75 -0.30 -0.76
C PHE A 85 0.96 -1.36 0.31
N THR A 86 0.90 -2.65 -0.03
CA THR A 86 1.08 -3.75 0.93
C THR A 86 2.07 -4.80 0.40
N ARG A 87 2.51 -5.70 1.28
CA ARG A 87 3.45 -6.80 0.98
C ARG A 87 3.04 -8.12 1.63
N THR A 88 2.17 -8.07 2.64
CA THR A 88 1.72 -9.21 3.44
C THR A 88 0.21 -9.22 3.62
N GLU A 89 -0.35 -10.39 3.93
CA GLU A 89 -1.78 -10.51 4.26
C GLU A 89 -2.17 -9.65 5.46
N ALA A 90 -1.31 -9.56 6.48
CA ALA A 90 -1.55 -8.75 7.67
C ALA A 90 -1.59 -7.25 7.38
N GLU A 91 -0.77 -6.77 6.44
CA GLU A 91 -0.82 -5.38 5.97
C GLU A 91 -2.12 -5.10 5.20
N ILE A 92 -2.60 -6.05 4.39
CA ILE A 92 -3.93 -5.95 3.75
C ILE A 92 -5.01 -5.87 4.83
N ASP A 93 -4.98 -6.75 5.84
CA ASP A 93 -5.96 -6.75 6.93
C ASP A 93 -5.95 -5.44 7.72
N THR A 94 -4.76 -4.89 7.97
CA THR A 94 -4.60 -3.59 8.60
C THR A 94 -5.24 -2.48 7.77
N LEU A 95 -5.00 -2.46 6.45
CA LEU A 95 -5.56 -1.45 5.57
C LEU A 95 -7.08 -1.58 5.43
N LEU A 96 -7.61 -2.81 5.35
CA LEU A 96 -9.06 -3.05 5.34
C LEU A 96 -9.71 -2.64 6.66
N LYS A 97 -9.04 -2.86 7.80
CA LYS A 97 -9.50 -2.37 9.10
C LYS A 97 -9.59 -0.85 9.12
N LEU A 98 -8.55 -0.15 8.66
CA LEU A 98 -8.55 1.31 8.55
C LEU A 98 -9.67 1.82 7.63
N ALA A 99 -9.95 1.13 6.52
CA ALA A 99 -11.03 1.49 5.61
C ALA A 99 -12.42 1.25 6.23
N ARG A 100 -12.57 0.20 7.04
CA ARG A 100 -13.82 -0.09 7.78
C ARG A 100 -14.10 0.92 8.88
N GLU A 101 -13.06 1.32 9.60
CA GLU A 101 -13.14 2.27 10.73
C GLU A 101 -12.99 3.72 10.26
N PHE A 102 -13.17 3.98 8.97
CA PHE A 102 -12.95 5.30 8.38
C PHE A 102 -14.04 6.30 8.78
N ASP A 103 -13.61 7.44 9.31
CA ASP A 103 -14.52 8.52 9.73
C ASP A 103 -14.91 9.39 8.53
N PHE A 104 -16.04 9.04 7.90
CA PHE A 104 -16.59 9.78 6.76
C PHE A 104 -17.06 11.19 7.14
N ASP A 105 -17.49 11.41 8.37
CA ASP A 105 -18.01 12.70 8.82
C ASP A 105 -16.87 13.69 9.06
N ALA A 106 -15.78 13.23 9.70
CA ALA A 106 -14.58 14.03 9.84
C ALA A 106 -13.96 14.37 8.47
N TRP A 107 -13.95 13.42 7.52
CA TRP A 107 -13.48 13.67 6.16
C TRP A 107 -14.33 14.72 5.44
N GLU A 108 -15.66 14.58 5.49
CA GLU A 108 -16.58 15.53 4.87
C GLU A 108 -16.45 16.93 5.48
N ALA A 109 -16.41 17.03 6.81
CA ALA A 109 -16.29 18.28 7.54
C ALA A 109 -14.97 19.00 7.22
N LEU A 110 -13.86 18.25 7.17
CA LEU A 110 -12.55 18.79 6.80
C LEU A 110 -12.56 19.34 5.37
N ASN A 111 -13.05 18.57 4.39
CA ASN A 111 -13.09 19.00 3.00
C ASN A 111 -13.99 20.23 2.81
N ARG A 112 -15.15 20.28 3.46
CA ARG A 112 -16.03 21.46 3.44
C ARG A 112 -15.35 22.69 4.03
N ARG A 113 -14.64 22.54 5.14
CA ARG A 113 -13.87 23.64 5.78
C ARG A 113 -12.76 24.15 4.86
N LEU A 114 -11.98 23.25 4.26
CA LEU A 114 -10.91 23.64 3.33
C LEU A 114 -11.46 24.39 2.10
N LEU A 115 -12.62 23.95 1.59
CA LEU A 115 -13.28 24.58 0.45
C LEU A 115 -13.89 25.97 0.74
N GLN A 116 -14.03 26.36 2.01
CA GLN A 116 -14.38 27.75 2.34
C GLN A 116 -13.27 28.73 1.99
N HIS A 117 -12.02 28.26 2.00
CA HIS A 117 -10.83 29.06 1.77
C HIS A 117 -10.19 28.82 0.39
N ASP A 118 -10.40 27.64 -0.20
CA ASP A 118 -9.81 27.23 -1.47
C ASP A 118 -10.90 26.73 -2.46
N LYS A 119 -10.68 26.91 -3.75
CA LYS A 119 -11.55 26.38 -4.81
C LYS A 119 -11.04 25.05 -5.38
N ASP A 120 -10.29 24.28 -4.59
CA ASP A 120 -9.70 23.01 -4.98
C ASP A 120 -10.72 22.04 -5.63
N ALA A 121 -10.42 21.64 -6.86
CA ALA A 121 -11.29 20.77 -7.65
C ALA A 121 -11.25 19.31 -7.16
N GLY A 122 -10.13 18.86 -6.59
CA GLY A 122 -9.95 17.54 -6.00
C GLY A 122 -10.81 17.37 -4.75
N LEU A 123 -10.81 18.33 -3.83
CA LEU A 123 -11.66 18.31 -2.63
C LEU A 123 -13.15 18.30 -3.00
N LYS A 124 -13.57 19.07 -4.01
CA LYS A 124 -14.94 19.04 -4.54
C LYS A 124 -15.30 17.68 -5.14
N MET A 125 -14.34 17.02 -5.79
CA MET A 125 -14.52 15.68 -6.35
C MET A 125 -14.68 14.66 -5.23
N GLU A 126 -13.80 14.66 -4.24
CA GLU A 126 -13.87 13.76 -3.08
C GLU A 126 -15.23 13.85 -2.37
N LEU A 127 -15.73 15.07 -2.12
CA LEU A 127 -17.04 15.30 -1.50
C LEU A 127 -18.20 14.63 -2.25
N LYS A 128 -18.11 14.43 -3.57
CA LYS A 128 -19.15 13.76 -4.35
C LYS A 128 -19.21 12.26 -4.09
N PHE A 129 -18.10 11.66 -3.68
CA PHE A 129 -18.00 10.21 -3.44
C PHE A 129 -18.34 9.83 -2.00
N ILE A 130 -18.18 10.74 -1.04
CA ILE A 130 -18.44 10.46 0.38
C ILE A 130 -19.85 9.89 0.63
N PRO A 131 -20.96 10.46 0.12
CA PRO A 131 -22.29 9.93 0.41
C PRO A 131 -22.49 8.50 -0.09
N LYS A 132 -21.94 8.17 -1.27
CA LYS A 132 -21.98 6.82 -1.82
C LYS A 132 -21.18 5.85 -0.95
N LEU A 133 -19.94 6.22 -0.60
CA LEU A 133 -19.06 5.38 0.22
C LEU A 133 -19.65 5.15 1.62
N ARG A 134 -20.20 6.19 2.24
CA ARG A 134 -20.87 6.09 3.54
C ARG A 134 -22.03 5.11 3.48
N LYS A 135 -22.90 5.25 2.48
CA LYS A 135 -24.02 4.32 2.28
C LYS A 135 -23.55 2.87 2.09
N GLU A 136 -22.55 2.65 1.24
CA GLU A 136 -21.99 1.30 1.03
C GLU A 136 -21.36 0.74 2.32
N ALA A 137 -20.78 1.59 3.16
CA ALA A 137 -20.22 1.18 4.46
C ALA A 137 -21.32 0.78 5.46
N GLU A 138 -22.39 1.58 5.56
CA GLU A 138 -23.57 1.32 6.40
C GLU A 138 -24.29 0.04 5.99
N ASP A 139 -24.45 -0.18 4.67
CA ASP A 139 -25.06 -1.39 4.11
C ASP A 139 -24.14 -2.63 4.20
N GLY A 140 -22.90 -2.48 4.69
CA GLY A 140 -21.88 -3.53 4.76
C GLY A 140 -21.23 -3.92 3.42
N GLY A 141 -21.81 -3.47 2.30
CA GLY A 141 -21.36 -3.80 0.94
C GLY A 141 -19.96 -3.30 0.60
N LEU A 142 -19.51 -2.19 1.20
CA LEU A 142 -18.16 -1.66 1.00
C LEU A 142 -17.10 -2.67 1.45
N LEU A 143 -17.23 -3.16 2.68
CA LEU A 143 -16.24 -4.07 3.25
C LEU A 143 -16.23 -5.41 2.51
N GLU A 144 -17.40 -5.96 2.17
CA GLU A 144 -17.49 -7.19 1.38
C GLU A 144 -16.80 -7.05 0.01
N GLN A 145 -17.02 -5.93 -0.69
CA GLN A 145 -16.41 -5.70 -2.00
C GLN A 145 -14.89 -5.54 -1.89
N LEU A 146 -14.41 -4.81 -0.89
CA LEU A 146 -12.98 -4.68 -0.62
C LEU A 146 -12.34 -6.02 -0.26
N GLN A 147 -12.99 -6.84 0.58
CA GLN A 147 -12.52 -8.18 0.93
C GLN A 147 -12.47 -9.11 -0.29
N ARG A 148 -13.50 -9.06 -1.14
CA ARG A 148 -13.56 -9.83 -2.39
C ARG A 148 -12.42 -9.45 -3.33
N ALA A 149 -12.12 -8.15 -3.45
CA ALA A 149 -11.01 -7.66 -4.27
C ALA A 149 -9.64 -8.00 -3.65
N ALA A 150 -9.56 -8.08 -2.32
CA ALA A 150 -8.34 -8.41 -1.59
C ALA A 150 -7.98 -9.90 -1.62
N ALA A 151 -8.98 -10.79 -1.72
CA ALA A 151 -8.78 -12.24 -1.71
C ALA A 151 -7.70 -12.74 -2.68
N PRO A 152 -7.73 -12.42 -3.99
CA PRO A 152 -6.70 -12.89 -4.91
C PRO A 152 -5.29 -12.33 -4.59
N VAL A 153 -5.22 -11.11 -4.04
CA VAL A 153 -3.93 -10.50 -3.63
C VAL A 153 -3.36 -11.24 -2.42
N LYS A 154 -4.21 -11.58 -1.44
CA LYS A 154 -3.81 -12.39 -0.28
C LYS A 154 -3.32 -13.78 -0.71
N ASP A 155 -4.01 -14.43 -1.63
CA ASP A 155 -3.59 -15.73 -2.16
C ASP A 155 -2.23 -15.65 -2.85
N ALA A 156 -2.00 -14.61 -3.66
CA ALA A 156 -0.71 -14.36 -4.30
C ALA A 156 0.41 -14.11 -3.26
N TYR A 157 0.13 -13.34 -2.20
CA TYR A 157 1.08 -13.11 -1.11
C TYR A 157 1.39 -14.38 -0.34
N ARG A 158 0.39 -15.21 -0.06
CA ARG A 158 0.58 -16.50 0.61
C ARG A 158 1.45 -17.44 -0.22
N ALA A 159 1.17 -17.52 -1.53
CA ALA A 159 1.96 -18.33 -2.45
C ALA A 159 3.42 -17.85 -2.51
N ARG A 160 3.64 -16.54 -2.60
CA ARG A 160 4.97 -15.94 -2.60
C ARG A 160 5.71 -16.15 -1.27
N TRP A 161 5.02 -16.00 -0.15
CA TRP A 161 5.58 -16.26 1.17
C TRP A 161 6.02 -17.72 1.31
N ASN A 162 5.16 -18.66 0.91
CA ASN A 162 5.47 -20.10 0.93
C ASN A 162 6.72 -20.43 0.10
N HIS A 163 6.82 -19.86 -1.11
CA HIS A 163 7.97 -20.03 -1.98
C HIS A 163 9.28 -19.57 -1.32
N HIS A 164 9.33 -18.33 -0.83
CA HIS A 164 10.54 -17.77 -0.22
C HIS A 164 10.89 -18.45 1.12
N MET A 165 9.89 -18.86 1.90
CA MET A 165 10.13 -19.63 3.12
C MET A 165 10.68 -21.02 2.85
N ALA A 166 10.30 -21.66 1.74
CA ALA A 166 10.91 -22.92 1.31
C ALA A 166 12.41 -22.74 1.02
N ILE A 167 12.78 -21.67 0.29
CA ILE A 167 14.19 -21.31 0.02
C ILE A 167 14.93 -21.06 1.34
N PHE A 168 14.35 -20.29 2.26
CA PHE A 168 14.97 -20.01 3.55
C PHE A 168 15.25 -21.27 4.36
N ARG A 169 14.30 -22.22 4.38
CA ARG A 169 14.45 -23.50 5.09
C ARG A 169 15.55 -24.37 4.47
N GLN A 170 15.67 -24.38 3.14
CA GLN A 170 16.74 -25.11 2.44
C GLN A 170 18.13 -24.53 2.70
N ARG A 171 18.23 -23.21 2.95
CA ARG A 171 19.50 -22.50 3.18
C ARG A 171 19.94 -22.43 4.63
N LYS A 172 19.08 -22.73 5.59
CA LYS A 172 19.50 -22.78 7.00
C LYS A 172 20.49 -23.94 7.18
N PRO A 173 21.74 -23.70 7.60
CA PRO A 173 22.61 -24.79 8.01
C PRO A 173 21.98 -25.46 9.24
N SER A 174 21.86 -26.79 9.18
CA SER A 174 21.53 -27.66 10.31
C SER A 174 22.47 -27.45 11.50
#